data_AF-A0A2N5M3E3-F1
#
_entry.id   AF-A0A2N5M3E3-F1
#
_cell.length_a   1.000
_cell.length_b   1.000
_cell.length_c   1.000
_cell.angle_alpha   90.00
_cell.angle_beta   90.00
_cell.angle_gamma   90.00
#
_symmetry.space_group_name_H-M   'P 1'
#
loop_
_entity.id
_entity.type
_entity.pdbx_description
1 polymer ?
#
loop_
_entity_poly.entity_id
_entity_poly.type
_entity_poly.pdbx_seq_one_letter_code
_entity_poly.pdbx_strand_id
1 'polypeptide(L)'
;MSMSRMENNKLKKGAAIRSFTVNNIWTNMDDHIVTLDIELENGVLLKDAKMEITKKDILEMTENQSEDVRDVIKIALGFYYEM
;
A
#
# COMPACT_ATOMS: atom_id res chain seq x y z
N MET A 1 8.34 -37.51 -21.96
CA MET A 1 7.50 -36.30 -22.14
C MET A 1 7.95 -35.29 -21.10
N SER A 2 8.80 -34.34 -21.52
CA SER A 2 9.38 -33.33 -20.63
C SER A 2 8.34 -32.25 -20.39
N MET A 3 7.74 -32.22 -19.19
CA MET A 3 6.90 -31.10 -18.78
C MET A 3 7.79 -29.91 -18.45
N SER A 4 7.94 -29.04 -19.43
CA SER A 4 8.53 -27.73 -19.27
C SER A 4 7.65 -26.87 -18.35
N ARG A 5 8.25 -26.46 -17.23
CA ARG A 5 8.26 -25.05 -16.83
C ARG A 5 6.90 -24.47 -16.43
N MET A 6 6.36 -24.98 -15.35
CA MET A 6 5.64 -24.12 -14.41
C MET A 6 6.65 -23.73 -13.32
N GLU A 7 7.56 -22.82 -13.67
CA GLU A 7 8.15 -21.94 -12.67
C GLU A 7 6.94 -21.28 -12.00
N ASN A 8 6.56 -21.86 -10.87
CA ASN A 8 5.66 -21.23 -9.92
C ASN A 8 6.27 -19.85 -9.70
N ASN A 9 5.71 -18.86 -10.38
CA ASN A 9 5.78 -17.49 -9.97
C ASN A 9 5.01 -17.46 -8.64
N LYS A 10 5.63 -18.03 -7.60
CA LYS A 10 5.48 -17.57 -6.24
C LYS A 10 5.77 -16.10 -6.41
N LEU A 11 4.73 -15.31 -6.66
CA LEU A 11 4.66 -13.93 -6.25
C LEU A 11 5.27 -14.00 -4.86
N LYS A 12 6.55 -13.63 -4.75
CA LYS A 12 7.26 -13.59 -3.48
C LYS A 12 6.28 -12.78 -2.65
N LYS A 13 5.61 -13.42 -1.67
CA LYS A 13 4.68 -12.75 -0.74
C LYS A 13 5.33 -11.41 -0.49
N GLY A 14 4.68 -10.34 -0.99
CA GLY A 14 5.33 -9.03 -1.15
C GLY A 14 6.13 -8.80 0.12
N ALA A 15 7.45 -8.61 -0.01
CA ALA A 15 8.33 -8.56 1.14
C ALA A 15 7.66 -7.65 2.18
N ALA A 16 7.54 -8.12 3.42
CA ALA A 16 6.79 -7.38 4.42
C ALA A 16 7.37 -5.96 4.49
N ILE A 17 6.48 -4.98 4.54
CA ILE A 17 6.88 -3.58 4.56
C ILE A 17 7.48 -3.33 5.95
N ARG A 18 8.77 -2.98 5.99
CA ARG A 18 9.46 -2.64 7.22
C ARG A 18 9.03 -1.28 7.73
N SER A 19 9.01 -0.31 6.83
CA SER A 19 8.60 1.06 7.13
C SER A 19 8.08 1.76 5.88
N PHE A 20 7.29 2.80 6.08
CA PHE A 20 6.89 3.69 5.00
C PHE A 20 6.99 5.14 5.49
N THR A 21 7.26 6.05 4.55
CA THR A 21 7.26 7.49 4.78
C THR A 21 6.34 8.14 3.78
N VAL A 22 5.40 8.95 4.26
CA VAL A 22 4.51 9.73 3.39
C VAL A 22 5.24 11.03 3.02
N ASN A 23 5.64 11.16 1.76
CA ASN A 23 6.34 12.34 1.27
C ASN A 23 5.37 13.46 0.90
N ASN A 24 4.28 13.12 0.24
CA ASN A 24 3.30 14.12 -0.19
C ASN A 24 1.89 13.53 -0.25
N ILE A 25 0.89 14.36 0.02
CA ILE A 25 -0.52 14.03 -0.15
C ILE A 25 -1.11 15.16 -0.98
N TRP A 26 -1.60 14.82 -2.16
CA TRP A 26 -2.24 15.76 -3.06
C TRP A 26 -3.72 15.40 -3.19
N THR A 27 -4.60 16.33 -2.87
CA THR A 27 -6.05 16.11 -2.95
C THR A 27 -6.57 16.75 -4.24
N ASN A 28 -7.26 15.97 -5.06
CA ASN A 28 -7.89 16.42 -6.29
C ASN A 28 -9.38 16.11 -6.27
N MET A 29 -10.20 17.13 -5.97
CA MET A 29 -11.66 17.06 -5.83
C MET A 29 -12.13 16.01 -4.79
N ASP A 30 -12.23 14.75 -5.18
CA ASP A 30 -12.67 13.62 -4.35
C ASP A 30 -11.63 12.49 -4.25
N ASP A 31 -10.47 12.64 -4.90
CA ASP A 31 -9.39 11.66 -4.90
C ASP A 31 -8.14 12.20 -4.18
N HIS A 32 -7.40 11.32 -3.53
CA HIS A 32 -6.15 11.63 -2.85
C HIS A 32 -5.00 10.87 -3.51
N ILE A 33 -4.08 11.60 -4.11
CA ILE A 33 -2.84 11.08 -4.66
C ILE A 33 -1.76 11.21 -3.60
N VAL A 34 -1.32 10.07 -3.08
CA VAL A 34 -0.28 9.99 -2.05
C VAL A 34 1.02 9.54 -2.68
N THR A 35 2.12 10.20 -2.33
CA THR A 35 3.47 9.77 -2.68
C THR A 35 4.17 9.25 -1.44
N LEU A 36 4.70 8.04 -1.51
CA LEU A 36 5.25 7.27 -0.40
C LEU A 36 6.66 6.80 -0.75
N ASP A 37 7.54 6.76 0.23
CA ASP A 37 8.73 5.91 0.19
C ASP A 37 8.46 4.67 1.04
N ILE A 38 8.60 3.48 0.46
CA ILE A 38 8.30 2.21 1.11
C ILE A 38 9.59 1.41 1.24
N GLU A 39 9.96 1.05 2.46
CA GLU A 39 11.11 0.21 2.74
C GLU A 39 10.63 -1.20 3.09
N LEU A 40 11.11 -2.18 2.33
CA LEU A 40 10.78 -3.58 2.51
C LEU A 40 11.82 -4.26 3.42
N GLU A 41 11.40 -5.28 4.17
CA GLU A 41 12.28 -6.02 5.09
C GLU A 41 13.48 -6.68 4.40
N ASN A 42 13.40 -6.94 3.10
CA ASN A 42 14.51 -7.47 2.30
C ASN A 42 15.56 -6.39 1.91
N GLY A 43 15.43 -5.16 2.40
CA GLY A 43 16.33 -4.03 2.13
C GLY A 43 16.03 -3.29 0.84
N VAL A 44 14.96 -3.62 0.12
CA VAL A 44 14.52 -2.87 -1.06
C VAL A 44 13.81 -1.60 -0.62
N LEU A 45 14.20 -0.47 -1.21
CA LEU A 45 13.56 0.82 -1.02
C LEU A 45 12.83 1.22 -2.31
N LEU A 46 11.51 1.31 -2.24
CA LEU A 46 10.65 1.84 -3.29
C LEU A 46 10.48 3.33 -3.02
N LYS A 47 11.11 4.16 -3.85
CA LYS A 47 10.97 5.61 -3.77
C LYS A 47 9.86 6.12 -4.69
N ASP A 48 9.22 7.21 -4.28
CA ASP A 48 8.19 7.90 -5.07
C ASP A 48 7.03 6.98 -5.50
N ALA A 49 6.68 6.02 -4.65
CA ALA A 49 5.54 5.15 -4.87
C ALA A 49 4.25 5.99 -4.82
N LYS A 50 3.53 6.03 -5.94
CA LYS A 50 2.25 6.74 -6.04
C LYS A 50 1.12 5.78 -5.68
N MET A 51 0.29 6.23 -4.75
CA MET A 51 -0.92 5.53 -4.36
C MET A 51 -2.09 6.48 -4.52
N GLU A 52 -3.07 6.05 -5.30
CA GLU A 52 -4.33 6.76 -5.46
C GLU A 52 -5.33 6.17 -4.47
N ILE A 53 -5.93 7.04 -3.67
CA ILE A 53 -6.99 6.70 -2.72
C ILE A 53 -8.22 7.47 -3.15
N THR A 54 -9.24 6.76 -3.58
CA THR A 54 -10.52 7.40 -3.92
C THR A 54 -11.36 7.57 -2.65
N LYS A 55 -12.32 8.49 -2.66
CA LYS A 55 -13.31 8.62 -1.56
C LYS A 55 -14.04 7.32 -1.25
N LYS A 56 -14.25 6.47 -2.27
CA LYS A 56 -14.88 5.16 -2.09
C LYS A 56 -14.00 4.24 -1.24
N ASP A 57 -12.68 4.25 -1.45
CA ASP A 57 -11.73 3.50 -0.63
C ASP A 57 -11.75 3.98 0.82
N ILE A 58 -11.81 5.30 1.06
CA ILE A 58 -11.91 5.84 2.43
C ILE A 58 -13.18 5.34 3.12
N LEU A 59 -14.32 5.34 2.42
CA LEU A 59 -15.60 4.88 2.94
C LEU A 59 -15.65 3.37 3.17
N GLU A 60 -14.97 2.58 2.34
CA GLU A 60 -14.93 1.11 2.47
C GLU A 60 -13.89 0.64 3.50
N MET A 61 -12.80 1.39 3.70
CA MET A 61 -11.69 1.02 4.57
C MET A 61 -11.77 1.64 5.97
N THR A 62 -12.53 2.72 6.16
CA THR A 62 -12.72 3.34 7.48
C THR A 62 -14.16 3.15 7.97
N GLU A 63 -14.36 2.24 8.93
CA GLU A 63 -15.69 2.00 9.55
C GLU A 63 -16.24 3.26 10.27
N ASN A 64 -15.37 4.17 10.68
CA ASN A 64 -15.74 5.37 11.45
C ASN A 64 -15.91 6.64 10.60
N GLN A 65 -15.98 6.55 9.26
CA GLN A 65 -16.04 7.71 8.37
C GLN A 65 -14.93 8.74 8.67
N SER A 66 -13.81 8.30 9.24
CA SER A 66 -12.70 9.17 9.52
C SER A 66 -12.03 9.44 8.18
N GLU A 67 -12.18 10.65 7.65
CA GLU A 67 -11.59 11.13 6.39
C GLU A 67 -10.05 11.19 6.43
N ASP A 68 -9.42 10.46 7.35
CA ASP A 68 -8.00 10.46 7.58
C ASP A 68 -7.31 9.50 6.60
N VAL A 69 -6.88 10.08 5.48
CA VAL A 69 -6.15 9.40 4.40
C VAL A 69 -4.96 8.60 4.95
N ARG A 70 -4.35 9.01 6.07
CA ARG A 70 -3.23 8.31 6.70
C ARG A 70 -3.61 6.96 7.27
N ASP A 71 -4.84 6.80 7.74
CA ASP A 71 -5.31 5.53 8.26
C ASP A 71 -5.54 4.53 7.12
N VAL A 72 -6.17 5.01 6.05
CA VAL A 72 -6.34 4.27 4.79
C VAL A 72 -4.99 3.84 4.21
N ILE A 73 -3.98 4.73 4.22
CA ILE A 73 -2.62 4.39 3.79
C ILE A 73 -2.06 3.21 4.62
N LYS A 74 -2.20 3.23 5.94
CA LYS A 74 -1.71 2.13 6.80
C LYS A 74 -2.40 0.82 6.46
N ILE A 75 -3.72 0.84 6.34
CA ILE A 75 -4.56 -0.32 6.02
C ILE A 75 -4.18 -0.90 4.65
N ALA A 76 -4.03 -0.04 3.63
CA ALA A 76 -3.65 -0.44 2.27
C ALA A 76 -2.24 -1.05 2.20
N LEU A 77 -1.32 -0.54 3.02
CA LEU A 77 0.04 -1.07 3.16
C LEU A 77 0.12 -2.30 4.08
N GLY A 78 -0.99 -2.73 4.67
CA GLY A 78 -1.05 -3.91 5.53
C GLY A 78 -0.53 -3.70 6.95
N PHE A 79 -0.40 -2.44 7.39
CA PHE A 79 -0.12 -2.09 8.78
C PHE A 79 -1.44 -2.11 9.56
N TYR A 80 -1.79 -3.27 10.10
CA TYR A 80 -2.91 -3.42 11.03
C TYR A 80 -2.39 -3.40 12.46
N TYR A 81 -3.14 -2.80 13.38
CA TYR A 81 -2.96 -3.10 14.80
C TYR A 81 -3.48 -4.53 15.02
N GLU A 82 -2.59 -5.49 15.23
CA GLU A 82 -3.00 -6.75 15.87
C GLU A 82 -3.53 -6.40 17.26
N MET A 83 -4.85 -6.58 17.46
CA MET A 83 -5.49 -6.54 18.78
C MET A 83 -5.20 -7.82 19.55
#